data_AF-A0A929L4H2-F1
#
_entry.id   AF-A0A929L4H2-F1
#
_cell.length_a   1.000
_cell.length_b   1.000
_cell.length_c   1.000
_cell.angle_alpha   90.00
_cell.angle_beta   90.00
_cell.angle_gamma   90.00
#
_symmetry.space_group_name_H-M   'P 1'
#
loop_
_entity.id
_entity.type
_entity.pdbx_description
1 polymer ?
#
loop_
_entity_poly.entity_id
_entity_poly.type
_entity_poly.pdbx_seq_one_letter_code
_entity_poly.pdbx_strand_id
1 'polypeptide(L)'
;MNTKEMMELKQFDLNFDRLHYTIQPSGIRLVNKGMASNSDIFVKFESVGSKVIVENTRNLRWLGWSVLFLVIAIAIFVIRWLGEDVERGAEILYFSISMFLLTIFLLTNKKRVFLAREDNTGAVEFINTKRYRPKVDQFIKVLLLARNTYLIDKYSKMDEYIPYDQQHANLTWLYNLGLMTE
;
A
#
# COMPACT_ATOMS: atom_id res chain seq x y z
N MET A 1 -2.88 -25.04 7.64
CA MET A 1 -2.54 -23.60 7.72
C MET A 1 -3.33 -23.02 8.89
N ASN A 2 -2.68 -22.43 9.89
CA ASN A 2 -3.27 -22.14 11.19
C ASN A 2 -4.18 -20.89 11.11
N THR A 3 -5.41 -20.92 11.64
CA THR A 3 -6.39 -19.81 11.57
C THR A 3 -5.81 -18.49 12.09
N LYS A 4 -4.90 -18.58 13.06
CA LYS A 4 -4.18 -17.43 13.63
C LYS A 4 -3.25 -16.73 12.64
N GLU A 5 -2.65 -17.47 11.69
CA GLU A 5 -1.79 -16.89 10.65
C GLU A 5 -2.57 -16.16 9.56
N MET A 6 -3.87 -16.44 9.42
CA MET A 6 -4.74 -15.73 8.45
C MET A 6 -5.29 -14.41 9.00
N MET A 7 -5.23 -14.20 10.32
CA MET A 7 -5.69 -12.98 10.99
C MET A 7 -4.59 -11.93 11.18
N GLU A 8 -3.33 -12.30 10.91
CA GLU A 8 -2.18 -11.42 11.05
C GLU A 8 -1.44 -11.26 9.71
N LEU A 9 -1.10 -10.03 9.34
CA LEU A 9 -0.21 -9.76 8.22
C LEU A 9 0.99 -8.95 8.73
N LYS A 10 2.20 -9.41 8.42
CA LYS A 10 3.45 -8.71 8.74
C LYS A 10 4.16 -8.36 7.46
N GLN A 11 4.46 -7.08 7.29
CA GLN A 11 5.17 -6.53 6.14
C GLN A 11 6.38 -5.74 6.61
N PHE A 12 7.40 -5.71 5.76
CA PHE A 12 8.62 -4.95 5.98
C PHE A 12 8.80 -4.01 4.80
N ASP A 13 8.86 -2.70 5.08
CA ASP A 13 9.20 -1.70 4.07
C ASP A 13 10.73 -1.59 3.94
N LEU A 14 11.19 -1.12 2.78
CA LEU A 14 12.60 -0.84 2.49
C LEU A 14 13.21 0.21 3.44
N ASN A 15 12.38 1.04 4.07
CA ASN A 15 12.79 2.02 5.07
C ASN A 15 13.01 1.43 6.47
N PHE A 16 13.11 0.09 6.59
CA PHE A 16 13.18 -0.64 7.85
C PHE A 16 11.92 -0.56 8.73
N ASP A 17 10.83 0.00 8.19
CA ASP A 17 9.54 0.06 8.86
C ASP A 17 8.87 -1.32 8.88
N ARG A 18 8.38 -1.72 10.05
CA ARG A 18 7.63 -2.97 10.25
C ARG A 18 6.15 -2.65 10.38
N LEU A 19 5.36 -3.13 9.43
CA LEU A 19 3.90 -2.98 9.42
C LEU A 19 3.25 -4.28 9.86
N HIS A 20 2.51 -4.23 10.97
CA HIS A 20 1.78 -5.37 11.51
C HIS A 20 0.29 -5.06 11.49
N TYR A 21 -0.48 -5.90 10.83
CA TYR A 21 -1.92 -5.82 10.74
C TYR A 21 -2.52 -6.99 11.51
N THR A 22 -3.52 -6.72 12.33
CA THR A 22 -4.23 -7.76 13.08
C THR A 22 -5.73 -7.52 12.98
N ILE A 23 -6.46 -8.53 12.50
CA ILE A 23 -7.92 -8.52 12.48
C ILE A 23 -8.41 -8.77 13.91
N GLN A 24 -9.27 -7.89 14.39
CA GLN A 24 -9.93 -7.97 15.68
C GLN A 24 -11.45 -8.11 15.49
N PRO A 25 -12.22 -8.47 16.53
CA PRO A 25 -13.66 -8.71 16.39
C PRO A 25 -14.48 -7.53 15.85
N SER A 26 -14.03 -6.29 16.05
CA SER A 26 -14.74 -5.06 15.66
C SER A 26 -13.99 -4.19 14.64
N GLY A 27 -12.83 -4.63 14.16
CA GLY A 27 -12.00 -3.81 13.29
C GLY A 27 -10.65 -4.41 12.97
N ILE A 28 -9.76 -3.59 12.43
CA ILE A 28 -8.38 -3.92 12.14
C ILE A 28 -7.44 -3.01 12.92
N ARG A 29 -6.46 -3.60 13.60
CA ARG A 29 -5.37 -2.88 14.25
C ARG A 29 -4.17 -2.84 13.33
N LEU A 30 -3.63 -1.64 13.14
CA LEU A 30 -2.44 -1.35 12.36
C LEU A 30 -1.36 -0.85 13.30
N VAL A 31 -0.27 -1.61 13.41
CA VAL A 31 0.91 -1.19 14.17
C VAL A 31 2.04 -0.96 13.18
N ASN A 32 2.48 0.28 13.04
CA ASN A 32 3.68 0.65 12.32
C ASN A 32 4.81 0.91 13.31
N LYS A 33 5.91 0.18 13.16
CA LYS A 33 7.15 0.41 13.92
C LYS A 33 8.25 0.80 12.97
N GLY A 34 8.57 2.09 12.94
CA GLY A 34 9.70 2.64 12.20
C GLY A 34 10.85 3.03 13.11
N MET A 35 11.97 3.43 12.50
CA MET A 35 13.13 3.95 13.24
C MET A 35 12.83 5.30 13.92
N ALA A 36 12.05 6.16 13.26
CA ALA A 36 11.78 7.52 13.73
C ALA A 36 10.41 7.68 14.41
N SER A 37 9.44 6.83 14.09
CA SER A 37 8.09 6.92 14.64
C SER A 37 7.44 5.55 14.78
N ASN A 38 6.62 5.42 15.82
CA ASN A 38 5.74 4.28 16.02
C ASN A 38 4.30 4.79 15.97
N SER A 39 3.44 4.12 15.22
CA SER A 39 2.01 4.41 15.23
C SER A 39 1.20 3.14 15.47
N ASP A 40 0.10 3.29 16.21
CA ASP A 40 -0.85 2.23 16.51
C ASP A 40 -2.23 2.80 16.27
N ILE A 41 -2.88 2.31 15.20
CA ILE A 41 -4.14 2.84 14.70
C ILE A 41 -5.14 1.70 14.70
N PHE A 42 -6.30 1.94 15.28
CA PHE A 42 -7.42 1.01 15.22
C PHE A 42 -8.48 1.56 14.27
N VAL A 43 -8.78 0.80 13.22
CA VAL A 43 -9.78 1.14 12.20
C VAL A 43 -10.98 0.23 12.38
N LYS A 44 -12.15 0.79 12.69
CA LYS A 44 -13.38 0.03 12.89
C LYS A 44 -13.89 -0.56 11.57
N PHE A 45 -14.61 -1.68 11.61
CA PHE A 45 -15.15 -2.29 10.39
C PHE A 45 -16.11 -1.40 9.62
N GLU A 46 -16.86 -0.52 10.30
CA GLU A 46 -17.72 0.49 9.68
C GLU A 46 -16.91 1.52 8.84
N SER A 47 -15.62 1.67 9.13
CA SER A 47 -14.69 2.52 8.37
C SER A 47 -13.92 1.82 7.27
N VAL A 48 -13.96 0.49 7.21
CA VAL A 48 -13.24 -0.29 6.20
C VAL A 48 -14.07 -0.44 4.93
N GLY A 49 -13.70 0.27 3.87
CA GLY A 49 -14.36 0.15 2.58
C GLY A 49 -14.08 -1.17 1.83
N SER A 50 -14.81 -1.42 0.75
CA SER A 50 -14.68 -2.62 -0.11
C SER A 50 -13.86 -2.37 -1.38
N LYS A 51 -13.61 -1.11 -1.71
CA LYS A 51 -12.94 -0.72 -2.96
C LYS A 51 -11.44 -0.93 -2.84
N VAL A 52 -10.91 -1.76 -3.73
CA VAL A 52 -9.47 -2.01 -3.84
C VAL A 52 -8.88 -1.05 -4.88
N ILE A 53 -8.01 -0.15 -4.44
CA ILE A 53 -7.30 0.79 -5.31
C ILE A 53 -5.84 0.36 -5.37
N VAL A 54 -5.33 0.11 -6.57
CA VAL A 54 -3.92 -0.24 -6.78
C VAL A 54 -3.19 1.01 -7.25
N GLU A 55 -2.27 1.50 -6.43
CA GLU A 55 -1.41 2.62 -6.80
C GLU A 55 -0.01 2.13 -7.11
N ASN A 56 0.54 2.65 -8.20
CA ASN A 56 1.91 2.38 -8.62
C ASN A 56 2.65 3.71 -8.69
N THR A 57 3.32 4.08 -7.60
CA THR A 57 4.09 5.32 -7.56
C THR A 57 5.44 5.07 -8.23
N ARG A 58 5.66 5.74 -9.36
CA ARG A 58 6.93 5.77 -10.08
C ARG A 58 7.47 7.17 -10.07
N ASN A 59 8.58 7.38 -9.38
CA ASN A 59 9.23 8.67 -9.38
C ASN A 59 10.17 8.79 -10.59
N LEU A 60 9.59 9.17 -11.74
CA LEU A 60 10.32 9.32 -13.01
C LEU A 60 11.41 10.39 -12.96
N ARG A 61 11.41 11.29 -11.97
CA ARG A 61 12.44 12.35 -11.85
C ARG A 61 13.83 11.75 -11.66
N TRP A 62 13.96 10.70 -10.83
CA TRP A 62 15.24 10.01 -10.62
C TRP A 62 15.75 9.33 -11.89
N LEU A 63 14.84 8.76 -12.68
CA LEU A 63 15.18 8.17 -13.98
C LEU A 63 15.67 9.25 -14.96
N GLY A 64 14.99 10.41 -15.02
CA GLY A 64 15.40 11.53 -15.86
C GLY A 64 16.82 12.01 -15.55
N TRP A 65 17.14 12.21 -14.27
CA TRP A 65 18.49 12.59 -13.85
C TRP A 65 19.53 11.51 -14.17
N SER A 66 19.22 10.24 -13.92
CA SER A 66 20.11 9.11 -14.25
C SER A 66 20.46 9.08 -15.76
N VAL A 67 19.47 9.25 -16.63
CA VAL A 67 19.67 9.30 -18.09
C VAL A 67 20.50 10.52 -18.49
N LEU A 68 20.23 11.70 -17.91
CA LEU A 68 21.00 12.91 -18.20
C LEU A 68 22.50 12.73 -17.90
N PHE A 69 22.83 12.19 -16.73
CA PHE A 69 24.22 11.91 -16.37
C PHE A 69 24.86 10.82 -17.23
N LEU A 70 24.07 9.83 -17.70
CA LEU A 70 24.56 8.82 -18.64
C LEU A 70 24.93 9.44 -19.99
N VAL A 71 24.11 10.36 -20.51
CA VAL A 71 24.38 11.07 -21.77
C VAL A 71 25.65 11.92 -21.64
N ILE A 72 25.85 12.60 -20.51
CA ILE A 72 27.07 13.37 -20.23
C ILE A 72 28.30 12.45 -20.21
N ALA A 73 28.20 11.29 -19.54
CA ALA A 73 29.29 10.31 -19.50
C ALA A 73 29.66 9.81 -20.90
N ILE A 74 28.66 9.52 -21.75
CA ILE A 74 28.87 9.11 -23.14
C ILE A 74 29.50 10.23 -23.97
N ALA A 75 29.03 11.47 -23.82
CA ALA A 75 29.57 12.62 -24.55
C ALA A 75 31.06 12.83 -24.23
N ILE A 76 31.42 12.81 -22.93
CA ILE A 76 32.81 12.91 -22.47
C ILE A 76 33.66 11.76 -23.02
N PHE A 77 33.12 10.54 -23.03
CA PHE A 77 33.80 9.37 -23.59
C PHE A 77 34.09 9.55 -25.10
N VAL A 78 33.11 10.06 -25.86
CA VAL A 78 33.27 10.32 -27.31
C VAL A 78 34.29 11.44 -27.56
N ILE A 79 34.25 12.54 -26.79
CA ILE A 79 35.21 13.64 -26.92
C ILE A 79 36.63 13.16 -26.68
N ARG A 80 36.83 12.35 -25.62
CA ARG A 80 38.13 11.73 -25.34
C ARG A 80 38.58 10.77 -26.43
N TRP A 81 37.65 10.02 -27.03
CA TRP A 81 37.94 9.15 -28.17
C TRP A 81 38.39 9.94 -29.41
N LEU A 82 37.87 11.15 -29.60
CA LEU A 82 38.26 12.07 -30.67
C LEU A 82 39.63 12.73 -30.44
N GLY A 83 40.29 12.47 -29.31
CA GLY A 83 41.64 12.96 -29.00
C GLY A 83 41.69 14.32 -28.33
N GLU A 84 40.56 14.88 -27.88
CA GLU A 84 40.56 16.07 -27.03
C GLU A 84 41.02 15.76 -25.61
N ASP A 85 41.70 16.74 -25.00
CA ASP A 85 42.26 16.63 -23.66
C ASP A 85 41.14 16.83 -22.64
N VAL A 86 40.63 15.72 -22.11
CA VAL A 86 39.60 15.70 -21.07
C VAL A 86 40.18 15.11 -19.80
N GLU A 87 39.77 15.63 -18.64
CA GLU A 87 40.20 15.12 -17.34
C GLU A 87 40.03 13.59 -17.25
N ARG A 88 41.13 12.89 -16.97
CA ARG A 88 41.14 11.43 -16.86
C ARG A 88 40.21 10.99 -15.73
N GLY A 89 39.16 10.25 -16.09
CA GLY A 89 38.22 9.66 -15.14
C GLY A 89 36.92 10.43 -14.95
N ALA A 90 36.73 11.56 -15.63
CA ALA A 90 35.45 12.26 -15.64
C ALA A 90 34.32 11.33 -16.13
N GLU A 91 34.58 10.49 -17.14
CA GLU A 91 33.60 9.51 -17.65
C GLU A 91 33.15 8.50 -16.58
N ILE A 92 34.09 8.03 -15.75
CA ILE A 92 33.82 7.04 -14.69
C ILE A 92 33.01 7.67 -13.57
N LEU A 93 33.30 8.93 -13.21
CA LEU A 93 32.54 9.67 -12.20
C LEU A 93 31.08 9.87 -12.61
N TYR A 94 30.83 10.39 -13.81
CA TYR A 94 29.45 10.61 -14.28
C TYR A 94 28.68 9.30 -14.48
N PHE A 95 29.35 8.25 -14.94
CA PHE A 95 28.75 6.92 -15.02
C PHE A 95 28.37 6.38 -13.64
N SER A 96 29.24 6.55 -12.64
CA SER A 96 28.98 6.11 -11.27
C SER A 96 27.78 6.85 -10.65
N ILE A 97 27.67 8.17 -10.88
CA ILE A 97 26.53 8.99 -10.45
C ILE A 97 25.24 8.51 -11.14
N SER A 98 25.28 8.26 -12.45
CA SER A 98 24.13 7.74 -13.20
C SER A 98 23.65 6.40 -12.64
N MET A 99 24.56 5.47 -12.35
CA MET A 99 24.24 4.16 -11.79
C MET A 99 23.69 4.25 -10.37
N PHE A 100 24.22 5.15 -9.56
CA PHE A 100 23.70 5.42 -8.22
C PHE A 100 22.26 5.96 -8.26
N LEU A 101 21.97 6.93 -9.13
CA LEU A 101 20.63 7.47 -9.32
C LEU A 101 19.64 6.42 -9.87
N LEU A 102 20.10 5.55 -10.78
CA LEU A 102 19.31 4.43 -11.27
C LEU A 102 18.95 3.46 -10.14
N THR A 103 19.91 3.18 -9.26
CA THR A 103 19.70 2.33 -8.09
C THR A 103 18.65 2.95 -7.16
N ILE A 104 18.74 4.25 -6.88
CA ILE A 104 17.73 4.98 -6.09
C ILE A 104 16.34 4.88 -6.76
N PHE A 105 16.27 5.07 -8.08
CA PHE A 105 15.01 4.94 -8.83
C PHE A 105 14.39 3.56 -8.66
N LEU A 106 15.18 2.49 -8.79
CA LEU A 106 14.69 1.11 -8.63
C LEU A 106 14.20 0.83 -7.21
N LEU A 107 14.86 1.38 -6.19
CA LEU A 107 14.47 1.24 -4.78
C LEU A 107 13.23 2.07 -4.41
N THR A 108 13.01 3.21 -5.07
CA THR A 108 11.90 4.13 -4.77
C THR A 108 10.57 3.67 -5.37
N ASN A 109 10.59 2.76 -6.34
CA ASN A 109 9.37 2.25 -6.97
C ASN A 109 8.55 1.39 -6.00
N LYS A 110 7.46 1.94 -5.47
CA LYS A 110 6.57 1.25 -4.53
C LYS A 110 5.24 0.93 -5.20
N LYS A 111 4.79 -0.32 -5.04
CA LYS A 111 3.44 -0.74 -5.36
C LYS A 111 2.64 -0.85 -4.08
N ARG A 112 1.54 -0.10 -4.01
CA ARG A 112 0.68 -0.02 -2.83
C ARG A 112 -0.73 -0.44 -3.23
N VAL A 113 -1.43 -1.06 -2.29
CA VAL A 113 -2.86 -1.34 -2.40
C VAL A 113 -3.55 -0.65 -1.27
N PHE A 114 -4.64 0.03 -1.59
CA PHE A 114 -5.47 0.72 -0.64
C PHE A 114 -6.84 0.06 -0.61
N LEU A 115 -7.34 -0.18 0.60
CA LEU A 115 -8.71 -0.58 0.83
C LEU A 115 -9.48 0.65 1.31
N ALA A 116 -10.22 1.28 0.42
CA ALA A 116 -10.89 2.56 0.65
C ALA A 116 -12.41 2.43 0.56
N ARG A 117 -13.12 3.39 1.15
CA ARG A 117 -14.56 3.59 0.93
C ARG A 117 -14.84 4.08 -0.49
N GLU A 118 -16.11 4.10 -0.90
CA GLU A 118 -16.50 4.54 -2.26
C GLU A 118 -16.09 5.99 -2.55
N ASP A 119 -16.13 6.84 -1.53
CA ASP A 119 -15.67 8.24 -1.53
C ASP A 119 -14.13 8.39 -1.46
N ASN A 120 -13.39 7.28 -1.51
CA ASN A 120 -11.93 7.17 -1.35
C ASN A 120 -11.40 7.65 0.02
N THR A 121 -12.26 7.77 1.04
CA THR A 121 -11.80 8.12 2.40
C THR A 121 -11.47 6.89 3.23
N GLY A 122 -10.73 7.10 4.33
CA GLY A 122 -10.44 6.05 5.33
C GLY A 122 -9.61 4.87 4.80
N ALA A 123 -8.75 5.11 3.82
CA ALA A 123 -8.01 4.06 3.13
C ALA A 123 -7.01 3.35 4.05
N VAL A 124 -7.11 2.02 4.13
CA VAL A 124 -6.07 1.17 4.75
C VAL A 124 -5.03 0.82 3.70
N GLU A 125 -3.80 1.25 3.91
CA GLU A 125 -2.67 1.00 3.00
C GLU A 125 -2.01 -0.36 3.27
N PHE A 126 -1.69 -1.09 2.20
CA PHE A 126 -0.92 -2.33 2.20
C PHE A 126 0.24 -2.26 1.18
N ILE A 127 1.39 -2.83 1.52
CA ILE A 127 2.51 -2.96 0.58
C ILE A 127 2.23 -4.12 -0.39
N ASN A 128 2.14 -3.86 -1.69
CA ASN A 128 1.82 -4.88 -2.71
C ASN A 128 3.01 -5.18 -3.64
N THR A 129 4.14 -5.54 -3.07
CA THR A 129 5.28 -6.07 -3.85
C THR A 129 5.07 -7.53 -4.22
N LYS A 130 5.81 -8.04 -5.23
CA LYS A 130 5.70 -9.45 -5.69
C LYS A 130 5.83 -10.46 -4.54
N ARG A 131 6.62 -10.14 -3.51
CA ARG A 131 6.81 -10.97 -2.30
C ARG A 131 5.56 -11.03 -1.42
N TYR A 132 4.87 -9.91 -1.24
CA TYR A 132 3.75 -9.79 -0.30
C TYR A 132 2.39 -10.00 -0.95
N ARG A 133 2.28 -9.80 -2.27
CA ARG A 133 1.03 -9.90 -3.03
C ARG A 133 0.11 -11.08 -2.66
N PRO A 134 0.57 -12.36 -2.68
CA PRO A 134 -0.34 -13.47 -2.36
C PRO A 134 -0.86 -13.41 -0.92
N LYS A 135 -0.03 -12.96 0.04
CA LYS A 135 -0.42 -12.84 1.45
C LYS A 135 -1.37 -11.65 1.67
N VAL A 136 -1.13 -10.54 0.97
CA VAL A 136 -1.99 -9.35 1.01
C VAL A 136 -3.35 -9.66 0.42
N ASP A 137 -3.39 -10.29 -0.77
CA ASP A 137 -4.64 -10.66 -1.43
C ASP A 137 -5.47 -11.63 -0.56
N GLN A 138 -4.81 -12.60 0.10
CA GLN A 138 -5.47 -13.50 1.05
C GLN A 138 -5.96 -12.75 2.29
N PHE A 139 -5.14 -11.89 2.88
CA PHE A 139 -5.50 -11.11 4.07
C PHE A 139 -6.69 -10.18 3.80
N ILE A 140 -6.71 -9.48 2.65
CA ILE A 140 -7.82 -8.61 2.24
C ILE A 140 -9.11 -9.41 2.14
N LYS A 141 -9.08 -10.62 1.55
CA LYS A 141 -10.27 -11.49 1.48
C LYS A 141 -10.79 -11.86 2.87
N VAL A 142 -9.90 -12.24 3.78
CA VAL A 142 -10.27 -12.59 5.16
C VAL A 142 -10.80 -11.37 5.91
N LEU A 143 -10.19 -10.20 5.73
CA LEU A 143 -10.62 -8.94 6.32
C LEU A 143 -12.02 -8.54 5.85
N LEU A 144 -12.29 -8.61 4.55
CA LEU A 144 -13.60 -8.30 3.99
C LEU A 144 -14.66 -9.29 4.48
N LEU A 145 -14.34 -10.57 4.58
CA LEU A 145 -15.24 -11.57 5.13
C LEU A 145 -15.56 -11.28 6.60
N ALA A 146 -14.55 -11.06 7.44
CA ALA A 146 -14.74 -10.74 8.85
C ALA A 146 -15.56 -9.46 9.05
N ARG A 147 -15.28 -8.42 8.26
CA ARG A 147 -16.06 -7.17 8.23
C ARG A 147 -17.52 -7.45 7.89
N ASN A 148 -17.77 -8.17 6.81
CA ASN A 148 -19.15 -8.46 6.36
C ASN A 148 -19.93 -9.23 7.43
N THR A 149 -19.31 -10.26 8.02
CA THR A 149 -19.93 -11.02 9.12
C THR A 149 -20.26 -10.12 10.31
N TYR A 150 -19.34 -9.24 10.72
CA TYR A 150 -19.58 -8.30 11.82
C TYR A 150 -20.72 -7.32 11.52
N LEU A 151 -20.72 -6.73 10.31
CA LEU A 151 -21.72 -5.74 9.92
C LEU A 151 -23.12 -6.37 9.84
N ILE A 152 -23.23 -7.58 9.26
CA ILE A 152 -24.49 -8.31 9.23
C ILE A 152 -24.95 -8.63 10.66
N ASP A 153 -24.12 -9.29 11.48
CA ASP A 153 -24.51 -9.70 12.84
C ASP A 153 -24.95 -8.51 13.73
N LYS A 154 -24.35 -7.34 13.52
CA LYS A 154 -24.64 -6.12 14.29
C LYS A 154 -25.87 -5.36 13.79
N TYR A 155 -26.07 -5.27 12.48
CA TYR A 155 -27.05 -4.36 11.88
C TYR A 155 -28.24 -5.06 11.22
N SER A 156 -28.23 -6.39 11.05
CA SER A 156 -29.34 -7.15 10.46
C SER A 156 -30.38 -7.62 11.48
N LYS A 157 -30.10 -7.51 12.79
CA LYS A 157 -31.03 -7.94 13.85
C LYS A 157 -32.13 -6.91 14.02
N MET A 158 -33.38 -7.33 13.85
CA MET A 158 -34.55 -6.55 14.22
C MET A 158 -34.70 -6.61 15.74
N ASP A 159 -34.81 -5.45 16.37
CA ASP A 159 -34.98 -5.32 17.82
C ASP A 159 -36.16 -4.39 18.08
N GLU A 160 -37.15 -4.87 18.82
CA GLU A 160 -38.37 -4.12 19.16
C GLU A 160 -38.07 -2.82 19.93
N TYR A 161 -36.90 -2.74 20.58
CA TYR A 161 -36.44 -1.54 21.29
C TYR A 161 -35.78 -0.49 20.39
N ILE A 162 -35.52 -0.80 19.11
CA ILE A 162 -34.95 0.14 18.14
C ILE A 162 -36.07 0.74 17.28
N PRO A 163 -36.17 2.08 17.13
CA PRO A 163 -37.17 2.70 16.28
C PRO A 163 -37.13 2.19 14.83
N TYR A 164 -38.31 2.04 14.21
CA TYR A 164 -38.45 1.55 12.83
C TYR A 164 -37.52 2.26 11.86
N ASP A 165 -37.45 3.59 11.91
CA ASP A 165 -36.62 4.40 11.01
C ASP A 165 -35.13 4.03 11.10
N GLN A 166 -34.65 3.72 12.30
CA GLN A 166 -33.26 3.32 12.53
C GLN A 166 -32.99 1.91 12.01
N GLN A 167 -33.95 0.98 12.17
CA GLN A 167 -33.84 -0.35 11.59
C GLN A 167 -33.83 -0.28 10.06
N HIS A 168 -34.75 0.49 9.47
CA HIS A 168 -34.82 0.71 8.03
C HIS A 168 -33.51 1.33 7.50
N ALA A 169 -32.95 2.33 8.19
CA ALA A 169 -31.69 2.94 7.82
C ALA A 169 -30.51 1.94 7.86
N ASN A 170 -30.43 1.10 8.90
CA ASN A 170 -29.42 0.06 9.03
C ASN A 170 -29.49 -0.95 7.89
N LEU A 171 -30.70 -1.42 7.56
CA LEU A 171 -30.92 -2.37 6.47
C LEU A 171 -30.61 -1.75 5.10
N THR A 172 -31.04 -0.50 4.87
CA THR A 172 -30.73 0.24 3.65
C THR A 172 -29.21 0.42 3.49
N TRP A 173 -28.51 0.71 4.58
CA TRP A 173 -27.04 0.83 4.57
C TRP A 173 -26.36 -0.50 4.24
N LEU A 174 -26.79 -1.62 4.83
CA LEU A 174 -26.28 -2.96 4.49
C LEU A 174 -26.56 -3.36 3.04
N TYR A 175 -27.74 -3.00 2.51
CA TYR A 175 -28.11 -3.22 1.11
C TYR A 175 -27.19 -2.42 0.17
N ASN A 176 -26.97 -1.14 0.46
CA ASN A 176 -26.06 -0.28 -0.32
C ASN A 176 -24.61 -0.80 -0.31
N LEU A 177 -24.19 -1.51 0.74
CA LEU A 177 -22.89 -2.16 0.81
C LEU A 177 -22.82 -3.49 0.04
N GLY A 178 -23.94 -3.96 -0.55
CA GLY A 178 -24.04 -5.24 -1.24
C GLY A 178 -23.95 -6.45 -0.32
N LEU A 179 -24.28 -6.28 0.97
CA LEU A 179 -24.21 -7.34 1.98
C LEU A 179 -25.53 -8.11 2.15
N MET A 180 -26.61 -7.59 1.58
CA MET A 180 -27.91 -8.25 1.53
C MET A 180 -28.37 -8.30 0.08
N THR A 181 -28.84 -9.46 -0.35
CA THR A 181 -29.58 -9.64 -1.61
C THR A 181 -31.07 -9.69 -1.30
N GLU A 182 -31.89 -9.24 -2.26
CA GLU A 182 -33.35 -9.36 -2.24
C GLU A 182 -33.84 -10.76 -1.84
#